data_AF-A0A524E8H5-F1
#
_entry.id   AF-A0A524E8H5-F1
#
_cell.length_a   1.000
_cell.length_b   1.000
_cell.length_c   1.000
_cell.angle_alpha   90.00
_cell.angle_beta   90.00
_cell.angle_gamma   90.00
#
_symmetry.space_group_name_H-M   'P 1'
#
loop_
_entity.id
_entity.type
_entity.pdbx_description
1 polymer ?
#
loop_
_entity_poly.entity_id
_entity_poly.type
_entity_poly.pdbx_seq_one_letter_code
_entity_poly.pdbx_strand_id
1 'polypeptide(L)'
;MRPPCELVQREFLPKVRAHIAHILNDKGLSQSDIAGHLEVTQAAVHKYLQDEPEVTADVREVSSKVTEMILDGGYQSDTLVKALCDVCMTSRIGGHICTLHRQQIDSLNAVSCSVCSELLGDAAHFRVRSDVLQETQRALEIVEAASEFSGIVPQVR
;
A
#
# COMPACT_ATOMS: atom_id res chain seq x y z
N MET A 1 -8.56 3.30 19.09
CA MET A 1 -7.29 3.45 18.36
C MET A 1 -7.21 2.38 17.28
N ARG A 2 -7.20 2.76 15.99
CA ARG A 2 -7.18 1.83 14.86
C ARG A 2 -5.94 2.13 14.01
N PRO A 3 -4.87 1.32 14.07
CA PRO A 3 -3.63 1.57 13.33
C PRO A 3 -3.79 1.19 11.85
N PRO A 4 -2.90 1.67 10.96
CA PRO A 4 -2.94 1.30 9.55
C PRO A 4 -2.71 -0.20 9.32
N CYS A 5 -2.06 -0.92 10.26
CA CYS A 5 -1.85 -2.37 10.12
C CYS A 5 -3.15 -3.17 10.20
N GLU A 6 -4.20 -2.68 10.86
CA GLU A 6 -5.53 -3.30 10.85
C GLU A 6 -6.15 -3.23 9.45
N LEU A 7 -6.05 -2.07 8.79
CA LEU A 7 -6.47 -1.88 7.40
C LEU A 7 -5.68 -2.78 6.45
N VAL A 8 -4.36 -2.88 6.66
CA VAL A 8 -3.49 -3.74 5.85
C VAL A 8 -3.94 -5.20 5.90
N GLN A 9 -4.25 -5.71 7.11
CA GLN A 9 -4.71 -7.08 7.27
C GLN A 9 -6.07 -7.33 6.60
N ARG A 10 -7.00 -6.37 6.70
CA ARG A 10 -8.38 -6.53 6.21
C ARG A 10 -8.52 -6.30 4.71
N GLU A 11 -7.80 -5.33 4.15
CA GLU A 11 -8.01 -4.85 2.78
C GLU A 11 -6.81 -5.14 1.87
N PHE A 12 -5.59 -4.80 2.31
CA PHE A 12 -4.41 -4.85 1.44
C PHE A 12 -3.91 -6.28 1.21
N LEU A 13 -3.59 -7.03 2.28
CA LEU A 13 -3.03 -8.38 2.16
C LEU A 13 -3.95 -9.36 1.43
N PRO A 14 -5.28 -9.36 1.65
CA PRO A 14 -6.18 -10.23 0.89
C PRO A 14 -6.17 -9.91 -0.61
N LYS A 15 -6.19 -8.63 -1.00
CA LYS A 15 -6.12 -8.20 -2.41
C LYS A 15 -4.79 -8.60 -3.05
N VAL A 16 -3.66 -8.41 -2.35
CA VAL A 16 -2.33 -8.84 -2.82
C VAL A 16 -2.27 -10.34 -3.06
N ARG A 17 -2.72 -11.15 -2.10
CA ARG A 17 -2.71 -12.61 -2.22
C ARG A 17 -3.63 -13.09 -3.34
N ALA A 18 -4.81 -12.49 -3.46
CA ALA A 18 -5.74 -12.84 -4.53
C ALA A 18 -5.15 -12.51 -5.91
N HIS A 19 -4.57 -11.33 -6.06
CA HIS A 19 -3.98 -10.91 -7.32
C HIS A 19 -2.74 -11.77 -7.69
N ILE A 20 -1.89 -12.14 -6.72
CA ILE A 20 -0.79 -13.11 -6.96
C ILE A 20 -1.35 -14.47 -7.38
N ALA A 21 -2.39 -14.97 -6.71
CA ALA A 21 -3.00 -16.25 -7.04
C ALA A 21 -3.56 -16.27 -8.47
N HIS A 22 -4.23 -15.20 -8.90
CA HIS A 22 -4.70 -15.04 -10.29
C HIS A 22 -3.54 -15.06 -11.28
N ILE A 23 -2.48 -14.26 -11.06
CA ILE A 23 -1.32 -14.23 -11.96
C ILE A 23 -0.67 -15.61 -12.06
N LEU A 24 -0.45 -16.31 -10.94
CA LEU A 24 0.19 -17.63 -10.94
C LEU A 24 -0.70 -18.70 -11.60
N ASN A 25 -2.02 -18.63 -11.40
CA ASN A 25 -2.98 -19.51 -12.05
C ASN A 25 -3.00 -19.30 -13.57
N ASP A 26 -2.95 -18.05 -14.03
CA ASP A 26 -2.85 -17.70 -15.46
C ASP A 26 -1.53 -18.17 -16.09
N LYS A 27 -0.49 -18.34 -15.27
CA LYS A 27 0.80 -18.94 -15.67
C LYS A 27 0.79 -20.47 -15.61
N GLY A 28 -0.32 -21.09 -15.24
CA GLY A 28 -0.54 -22.54 -15.30
C GLY A 28 -0.17 -23.30 -14.02
N LEU A 29 0.11 -22.62 -12.90
CA LEU A 29 0.36 -23.30 -11.63
C LEU A 29 -0.93 -23.90 -11.06
N SER A 30 -0.81 -25.05 -10.39
CA SER A 30 -1.96 -25.65 -9.71
C SER A 30 -2.30 -24.88 -8.42
N GLN A 31 -3.55 -24.97 -7.96
CA GLN A 31 -3.95 -24.32 -6.71
C GLN A 31 -3.16 -24.84 -5.48
N SER A 32 -2.69 -26.08 -5.53
CA SER A 32 -1.83 -26.66 -4.49
C SER A 32 -0.43 -26.05 -4.50
N ASP A 33 0.15 -25.82 -5.68
CA ASP A 33 1.46 -25.17 -5.80
C ASP A 33 1.38 -23.71 -5.34
N ILE A 34 0.35 -22.99 -5.77
CA ILE A 34 0.09 -21.60 -5.35
C ILE A 34 -0.07 -21.53 -3.82
N ALA A 35 -0.80 -22.48 -3.22
CA ALA A 35 -0.98 -22.55 -1.77
C ALA A 35 0.37 -22.74 -1.05
N GLY A 36 1.25 -23.57 -1.61
CA GLY A 36 2.61 -23.77 -1.12
C GLY A 36 3.45 -22.48 -1.16
N HIS A 37 3.44 -21.77 -2.29
CA HIS A 37 4.20 -20.52 -2.43
C HIS A 37 3.69 -19.39 -1.53
N LEU A 38 2.37 -19.31 -1.30
CA LEU A 38 1.74 -18.25 -0.52
C LEU A 38 1.61 -18.59 0.98
N GLU A 39 2.02 -19.79 1.40
CA GLU A 39 1.88 -20.31 2.77
C GLU A 39 0.43 -20.21 3.30
N VAL A 40 -0.53 -20.59 2.45
CA VAL A 40 -1.96 -20.62 2.78
C VAL A 40 -2.55 -21.99 2.48
N THR A 41 -3.83 -22.20 2.81
CA THR A 41 -4.53 -23.43 2.43
C THR A 41 -4.93 -23.38 0.95
N GLN A 42 -5.01 -24.55 0.30
CA GLN A 42 -5.56 -24.63 -1.06
C GLN A 42 -7.01 -24.13 -1.13
N ALA A 43 -7.80 -24.31 -0.06
CA ALA A 43 -9.14 -23.73 0.06
C ALA A 43 -9.13 -22.18 0.05
N ALA A 44 -8.10 -21.54 0.64
CA ALA A 44 -7.93 -20.09 0.55
C ALA A 44 -7.62 -19.66 -0.89
N VAL A 45 -6.76 -20.40 -1.61
CA VAL A 45 -6.47 -20.15 -3.03
C VAL A 45 -7.74 -20.30 -3.88
N HIS A 46 -8.52 -21.35 -3.66
CA HIS A 46 -9.79 -21.53 -4.35
C HIS A 46 -10.70 -20.30 -4.17
N LYS A 47 -10.82 -19.80 -2.93
CA LYS A 47 -11.58 -18.58 -2.62
C LYS A 47 -10.99 -17.35 -3.32
N TYR A 48 -9.68 -17.20 -3.34
CA TYR A 48 -9.02 -16.09 -4.04
C TYR A 48 -9.31 -16.06 -5.53
N LEU A 49 -9.46 -17.23 -6.16
CA LEU A 49 -9.76 -17.36 -7.59
C LEU A 49 -11.25 -17.20 -7.93
N GLN A 50 -12.15 -17.15 -6.95
CA GLN A 50 -13.59 -16.94 -7.23
C GLN A 50 -13.91 -15.51 -7.65
N ASP A 51 -13.20 -14.53 -7.10
CA ASP A 51 -13.45 -13.11 -7.33
C ASP A 51 -12.19 -12.42 -7.84
N GLU A 52 -12.33 -11.53 -8.83
CA GLU A 52 -11.23 -10.69 -9.29
C GLU A 52 -11.06 -9.50 -8.35
N PRO A 53 -9.90 -9.34 -7.68
CA PRO A 53 -9.71 -8.27 -6.72
C PRO A 53 -9.62 -6.93 -7.44
N GLU A 54 -10.15 -5.87 -6.83
CA GLU A 54 -9.82 -4.51 -7.24
C GLU A 54 -8.32 -4.26 -7.00
N VAL A 55 -7.57 -4.00 -8.08
CA VAL A 55 -6.11 -3.87 -8.05
C VAL A 55 -5.69 -2.40 -8.06
N THR A 56 -5.33 -1.88 -6.90
CA THR A 56 -4.68 -0.57 -6.75
C THR A 56 -3.22 -0.63 -7.21
N ALA A 57 -2.60 0.54 -7.44
CA ALA A 57 -1.22 0.60 -7.96
C ALA A 57 -0.21 -0.12 -7.06
N ASP A 58 -0.33 0.02 -5.74
CA ASP A 58 0.52 -0.65 -4.75
C ASP A 58 0.28 -2.16 -4.69
N VAL A 59 -0.97 -2.62 -4.82
CA VAL A 59 -1.30 -4.06 -4.95
C VAL A 59 -0.70 -4.62 -6.24
N ARG A 60 -0.80 -3.88 -7.36
CA ARG A 60 -0.21 -4.30 -8.63
C ARG A 60 1.31 -4.45 -8.53
N GLU A 61 1.97 -3.42 -8.01
CA GLU A 61 3.42 -3.36 -7.86
C GLU A 61 3.94 -4.55 -7.05
N VAL A 62 3.37 -4.77 -5.87
CA VAL A 62 3.85 -5.84 -4.98
C VAL A 62 3.51 -7.23 -5.52
N SER A 63 2.32 -7.42 -6.09
CA SER A 63 1.96 -8.71 -6.67
C SER A 63 2.85 -9.07 -7.85
N SER A 64 3.09 -8.14 -8.78
CA SER A 64 4.00 -8.38 -9.91
C SER A 64 5.39 -8.75 -9.44
N LYS A 65 5.96 -8.00 -8.50
CA LYS A 65 7.29 -8.26 -7.95
C LYS A 65 7.38 -9.62 -7.26
N VAL A 66 6.40 -9.96 -6.41
CA VAL A 66 6.36 -11.24 -5.70
C VAL A 66 6.15 -12.40 -6.67
N THR A 67 5.28 -12.26 -7.67
CA THR A 67 5.07 -13.30 -8.68
C THR A 67 6.32 -13.53 -9.53
N GLU A 68 7.01 -12.48 -9.97
CA GLU A 68 8.30 -12.60 -10.68
C GLU A 68 9.31 -13.40 -9.84
N MET A 69 9.48 -13.04 -8.56
CA MET A 69 10.37 -13.77 -7.66
C MET A 69 9.99 -15.25 -7.49
N ILE A 70 8.69 -15.56 -7.44
CA ILE A 70 8.20 -16.94 -7.36
C ILE A 70 8.51 -17.71 -8.65
N LEU A 71 8.28 -17.10 -9.81
CA LEU A 71 8.47 -17.73 -11.12
C LEU A 71 9.95 -17.91 -11.49
N ASP A 72 10.81 -16.97 -11.13
CA ASP A 72 12.26 -17.06 -11.32
C ASP A 72 12.88 -18.18 -10.46
N GLY A 73 12.21 -18.53 -9.36
CA GLY A 73 12.67 -19.53 -8.40
C GLY A 73 13.86 -19.05 -7.56
N GLY A 74 14.31 -19.90 -6.63
CA GLY A 74 15.49 -19.62 -5.80
C GLY A 74 15.32 -18.48 -4.76
N TYR A 75 14.10 -17.95 -4.58
CA TYR A 75 13.81 -16.95 -3.57
C TYR A 75 13.92 -17.54 -2.15
N GLN A 76 14.20 -16.66 -1.19
CA GLN A 76 14.13 -16.97 0.24
C GLN A 76 12.88 -16.30 0.83
N SER A 77 12.23 -16.90 1.82
CA SER A 77 10.96 -16.38 2.36
C SER A 77 11.08 -14.95 2.89
N ASP A 78 12.23 -14.58 3.45
CA ASP A 78 12.52 -13.23 3.93
C ASP A 78 12.53 -12.19 2.79
N THR A 79 12.95 -12.57 1.58
CA THR A 79 12.95 -11.67 0.41
C THR A 79 11.53 -11.33 -0.05
N LEU A 80 10.61 -12.29 -0.01
CA LEU A 80 9.19 -12.04 -0.30
C LEU A 80 8.55 -11.16 0.76
N VAL A 81 8.82 -11.45 2.04
CA VAL A 81 8.36 -10.63 3.17
C VAL A 81 8.90 -9.21 3.04
N LYS A 82 10.17 -9.03 2.68
CA LYS A 82 10.77 -7.72 2.46
C LYS A 82 10.07 -6.97 1.34
N ALA A 83 9.86 -7.59 0.18
CA ALA A 83 9.16 -6.96 -0.94
C ALA A 83 7.74 -6.50 -0.56
N LEU A 84 7.01 -7.35 0.17
CA LEU A 84 5.67 -7.04 0.67
C LEU A 84 5.67 -5.89 1.69
N CYS A 85 6.57 -5.95 2.67
CA CYS A 85 6.68 -4.96 3.72
C CYS A 85 7.15 -3.60 3.17
N ASP A 86 8.07 -3.57 2.21
CA ASP A 86 8.57 -2.34 1.59
C ASP A 86 7.42 -1.57 0.91
N VAL A 87 6.58 -2.24 0.11
CA VAL A 87 5.43 -1.61 -0.55
C VAL A 87 4.35 -1.21 0.48
N CYS A 88 4.07 -2.09 1.45
CA CYS A 88 3.13 -1.81 2.53
C CYS A 88 3.52 -0.56 3.34
N MET A 89 4.79 -0.42 3.70
CA MET A 89 5.31 0.75 4.42
C MET A 89 5.31 2.00 3.55
N THR A 90 5.73 1.89 2.29
CA THR A 90 5.70 3.01 1.33
C THR A 90 4.29 3.56 1.14
N SER A 91 3.29 2.68 1.00
CA SER A 91 1.89 3.06 0.82
C SER A 91 1.27 3.70 2.09
N ARG A 92 1.86 3.48 3.27
CA ARG A 92 1.48 4.20 4.51
C ARG A 92 1.97 5.65 4.55
N ILE A 93 2.96 6.02 3.75
CA ILE A 93 3.51 7.37 3.72
C ILE A 93 2.83 8.14 2.58
N GLY A 94 1.65 8.71 2.84
CA GLY A 94 0.88 9.47 1.85
C GLY A 94 0.44 8.67 0.60
N GLY A 95 0.45 7.34 0.67
CA GLY A 95 0.00 6.45 -0.39
C GLY A 95 -1.45 5.97 -0.19
N HIS A 96 -1.82 4.88 -0.87
CA HIS A 96 -3.19 4.36 -0.85
C HIS A 96 -3.63 3.90 0.54
N ILE A 97 -2.79 3.16 1.27
CA ILE A 97 -3.07 2.75 2.65
C ILE A 97 -3.28 3.97 3.55
N CYS A 98 -2.45 5.01 3.41
CA CYS A 98 -2.60 6.25 4.18
C CYS A 98 -3.95 6.94 3.91
N THR A 99 -4.33 7.06 2.64
CA THR A 99 -5.59 7.68 2.22
C THR A 99 -6.80 6.92 2.76
N LEU A 100 -6.85 5.60 2.54
CA LEU A 100 -7.95 4.77 3.06
C LEU A 100 -8.01 4.77 4.59
N HIS A 101 -6.86 4.76 5.26
CA HIS A 101 -6.79 4.77 6.72
C HIS A 101 -7.39 6.04 7.31
N ARG A 102 -7.12 7.21 6.71
CA ARG A 102 -7.75 8.48 7.09
C ARG A 102 -9.24 8.48 6.79
N GLN A 103 -9.65 8.02 5.61
CA GLN A 103 -11.06 7.97 5.21
C GLN A 103 -11.92 7.07 6.11
N GLN A 104 -11.38 5.96 6.62
CA GLN A 104 -12.11 5.03 7.48
C GLN A 104 -12.14 5.43 8.97
N ILE A 105 -11.42 6.48 9.36
CA ILE A 105 -11.31 6.93 10.75
C ILE A 105 -11.49 8.44 10.78
N ASP A 106 -12.73 8.89 11.00
CA ASP A 106 -13.13 10.31 10.99
C ASP A 106 -12.24 11.19 11.88
N SER A 107 -11.85 10.69 13.06
CA SER A 107 -10.98 11.43 13.97
C SER A 107 -9.57 11.67 13.43
N LEU A 108 -9.08 10.81 12.52
CA LEU A 108 -7.81 10.98 11.81
C LEU A 108 -7.96 11.76 10.49
N ASN A 109 -9.17 11.86 9.94
CA ASN A 109 -9.43 12.72 8.79
C ASN A 109 -9.53 14.19 9.22
N ALA A 110 -10.04 14.44 10.42
CA ALA A 110 -10.17 15.78 10.99
C ALA A 110 -8.83 16.42 11.38
N VAL A 111 -7.77 15.63 11.51
CA VAL A 111 -6.41 16.10 11.80
C VAL A 111 -5.53 15.70 10.62
N SER A 112 -4.72 16.60 10.07
CA SER A 112 -3.81 16.30 8.94
C SER A 112 -2.74 15.27 9.34
N CYS A 113 -3.13 13.98 9.44
CA CYS A 113 -2.34 12.92 10.06
C CYS A 113 -1.03 12.67 9.30
N SER A 114 0.09 12.82 10.02
CA SER A 114 1.48 12.67 9.53
C SER A 114 2.24 11.53 10.21
N VAL A 115 1.60 10.79 11.13
CA VAL A 115 2.24 9.80 12.03
C VAL A 115 3.15 8.79 11.30
N CYS A 116 2.70 8.23 10.16
CA CYS A 116 3.52 7.26 9.43
C CYS A 116 4.76 7.90 8.80
N SER A 117 4.65 9.14 8.34
CA SER A 117 5.80 9.90 7.81
C SER A 117 6.81 10.18 8.92
N GLU A 118 6.34 10.62 10.08
CA GLU A 118 7.19 10.89 11.25
C GLU A 118 7.92 9.65 11.76
N LEU A 119 7.21 8.51 11.84
CA LEU A 119 7.80 7.27 12.37
C LEU A 119 8.74 6.57 11.39
N LEU A 120 8.45 6.63 10.08
CA LEU A 120 9.21 5.89 9.07
C LEU A 120 10.25 6.76 8.34
N GLY A 121 10.12 8.09 8.39
CA GLY A 121 10.90 9.03 7.60
C GLY A 121 12.39 9.02 7.89
N ASP A 122 12.82 8.55 9.06
CA ASP A 122 14.25 8.50 9.37
C ASP A 122 15.00 7.37 8.66
N ALA A 123 14.29 6.33 8.21
CA ALA A 123 14.89 5.29 7.41
C ALA A 123 15.31 5.85 6.04
N ALA A 124 16.56 5.62 5.65
CA ALA A 124 17.12 6.12 4.38
C ALA A 124 16.23 5.80 3.16
N HIS A 125 15.55 4.66 3.18
CA HIS A 125 14.63 4.23 2.14
C HIS A 125 13.38 5.12 1.99
N PHE A 126 12.87 5.68 3.09
CA PHE A 126 11.62 6.46 3.12
C PHE A 126 11.84 7.97 3.24
N ARG A 127 13.05 8.40 3.58
CA ARG A 127 13.42 9.79 3.87
C ARG A 127 12.93 10.78 2.82
N VAL A 128 13.32 10.59 1.56
CA VAL A 128 12.95 11.51 0.47
C VAL A 128 11.44 11.70 0.37
N ARG A 129 10.67 10.60 0.45
CA ARG A 129 9.22 10.66 0.36
C ARG A 129 8.59 11.35 1.57
N SER A 130 9.11 11.07 2.76
CA SER A 130 8.66 11.71 4.00
C SER A 130 8.93 13.20 3.97
N ASP A 131 10.14 13.61 3.61
CA ASP A 131 10.57 15.01 3.59
C ASP A 131 9.70 15.82 2.64
N VAL A 132 9.52 15.34 1.40
CA VAL A 132 8.68 16.01 0.38
C VAL A 132 7.24 16.19 0.88
N LEU A 133 6.66 15.17 1.52
CA LEU A 133 5.28 15.27 2.03
C LEU A 133 5.18 16.24 3.20
N GLN A 134 6.14 16.25 4.11
CA GLN A 134 6.17 17.19 5.24
C GLN A 134 6.36 18.63 4.75
N GLU A 135 7.28 18.86 3.81
CA GLU A 135 7.50 20.18 3.20
C GLU A 135 6.27 20.67 2.45
N THR A 136 5.61 19.80 1.68
CA THR A 136 4.38 20.13 0.95
C THR A 136 3.24 20.47 1.92
N GLN A 137 3.07 19.69 2.99
CA GLN A 137 2.05 19.94 4.02
C GLN A 137 2.30 21.30 4.70
N ARG A 138 3.55 21.59 5.06
CA ARG A 138 3.93 22.88 5.64
C ARG A 138 3.67 24.05 4.69
N ALA A 139 3.98 23.89 3.41
CA ALA A 139 3.70 24.90 2.40
C ALA A 139 2.19 25.15 2.27
N LEU A 140 1.38 24.09 2.28
CA LEU A 140 -0.08 24.19 2.25
C LEU A 140 -0.61 24.98 3.46
N GLU A 141 -0.13 24.70 4.67
CA GLU A 141 -0.53 25.43 5.88
C GLU A 141 -0.20 26.92 5.80
N ILE A 142 0.97 27.28 5.25
CA ILE A 142 1.35 28.69 5.03
C ILE A 142 0.39 29.36 4.05
N VAL A 143 0.03 28.66 2.97
CA VAL A 143 -0.88 29.17 1.95
C VAL A 143 -2.31 29.33 2.50
N GLU A 144 -2.82 28.35 3.24
CA GLU A 144 -4.16 28.40 3.85
C GLU A 144 -4.28 29.51 4.91
N ALA A 145 -3.19 29.81 5.61
CA ALA A 145 -3.14 30.92 6.57
C ALA A 145 -3.11 32.31 5.91
N ALA A 146 -2.70 32.41 4.64
CA ALA A 146 -2.62 33.67 3.90
C ALA A 146 -3.96 34.00 3.23
N SER A 147 -4.82 34.78 3.89
CA SER A 147 -6.15 35.18 3.39
C SER A 147 -6.11 35.87 2.02
N GLU A 148 -5.04 36.62 1.75
CA GLU A 148 -4.79 37.35 0.50
C GLU A 148 -4.50 36.42 -0.69
N PHE A 149 -4.05 35.18 -0.43
CA PHE A 149 -3.68 34.23 -1.46
C PHE A 149 -4.87 33.89 -2.38
N SER A 150 -6.07 33.79 -1.80
CA SER A 150 -7.32 33.56 -2.54
C SER A 150 -7.63 34.64 -3.59
N GLY A 151 -7.13 35.87 -3.39
CA GLY A 151 -7.31 36.99 -4.33
C GLY A 151 -6.26 37.05 -5.46
N ILE A 152 -5.16 36.30 -5.33
CA ILE A 152 -4.04 36.30 -6.30
C ILE A 152 -4.14 35.09 -7.24
N VAL A 153 -4.74 33.99 -6.80
CA VAL A 153 -4.91 32.79 -7.62
C VAL A 153 -6.03 33.01 -8.64
N PRO A 154 -5.75 32.98 -9.96
CA PRO A 154 -6.80 33.08 -10.96
C PRO A 154 -7.73 31.87 -10.87
N GLN A 155 -9.05 32.09 -10.91
CA GLN A 155 -10.00 30.98 -10.98
C GLN A 155 -9.76 30.16 -12.25
N VAL A 156 -9.43 28.89 -12.08
CA VAL A 156 -9.44 27.91 -13.17
C VAL A 156 -10.91 27.52 -13.38
N ARG A 157 -11.50 27.99 -14.48
CA ARG A 157 -12.85 27.59 -14.94
C ARG A 157 -12.80 26.27 -15.69
#